data_AF-A0A398APU5-F1
#
_entry.id   AF-A0A398APU5-F1
#
_cell.length_a   1.000
_cell.length_b   1.000
_cell.length_c   1.000
_cell.angle_alpha   90.00
_cell.angle_beta   90.00
_cell.angle_gamma   90.00
#
_symmetry.space_group_name_H-M   'P 1'
#
loop_
_entity.id
_entity.type
_entity.pdbx_description
1 polymer ?
#
loop_
_entity_poly.entity_id
_entity_poly.type
_entity_poly.pdbx_seq_one_letter_code
_entity_poly.pdbx_strand_id
1 'polypeptide(L)'
;MQSLQEKASAWSGVDQADAFAIDESNLFEKLGLQSFINLSTNFYTRVYDDEEEWFRSMFANSKKEDAIQNQYEFFVQRMGGPPLYSQRKGHPALIGRHRPFPVTHEAAERWLQHMQNAMDESVDIDQDSKVKMMNFFRHTAFFLVAGNELQNQNQNQNNQVACKHAANKPAEE
;
A
#
# COMPACT_ATOMS: atom_id res chain seq x y z
N MET A 1 -12.68 19.68 -3.66
CA MET A 1 -11.64 18.91 -2.95
C MET A 1 -10.93 18.06 -3.99
N GLN A 2 -9.59 18.05 -3.98
CA GLN A 2 -8.80 17.18 -4.85
C GLN A 2 -9.11 15.72 -4.51
N SER A 3 -9.27 14.87 -5.53
CA SER A 3 -9.48 13.44 -5.39
C SER A 3 -8.25 12.75 -4.80
N LEU A 4 -8.42 11.54 -4.25
CA LEU A 4 -7.31 10.76 -3.71
C LEU A 4 -6.27 10.41 -4.78
N GLN A 5 -6.72 10.18 -6.02
CA GLN A 5 -5.83 9.86 -7.14
C GLN A 5 -4.98 11.06 -7.54
N GLU A 6 -5.57 12.26 -7.62
CA GLU A 6 -4.83 13.48 -7.93
C GLU A 6 -3.82 13.83 -6.83
N LYS A 7 -4.16 13.61 -5.55
CA LYS A 7 -3.18 13.75 -4.44
C LYS A 7 -2.04 12.77 -4.57
N ALA A 8 -2.34 11.50 -4.86
CA ALA A 8 -1.34 10.47 -5.05
C ALA A 8 -0.37 10.85 -6.17
N SER A 9 -0.87 11.33 -7.32
CA SER A 9 -0.01 11.80 -8.40
C SER A 9 0.86 12.99 -7.99
N ALA A 10 0.27 14.00 -7.33
CA ALA A 10 1.01 15.18 -6.89
C ALA A 10 2.15 14.86 -5.91
N TRP A 11 1.97 13.90 -5.00
CA TRP A 11 2.99 13.56 -4.00
C TRP A 11 3.97 12.50 -4.49
N SER A 12 3.52 11.55 -5.30
CA SER A 12 4.40 10.52 -5.86
C SER A 12 5.28 11.03 -6.99
N GLY A 13 4.83 12.05 -7.73
CA GLY A 13 5.45 12.44 -9.01
C GLY A 13 5.18 11.43 -10.13
N VAL A 14 4.24 10.50 -9.94
CA VAL A 14 3.84 9.50 -10.94
C VAL A 14 2.43 9.84 -11.43
N ASP A 15 2.27 10.02 -12.74
CA ASP A 15 0.95 10.25 -13.31
C ASP A 15 0.09 8.99 -13.21
N GLN A 16 -1.22 9.17 -13.12
CA GLN A 16 -2.15 8.05 -13.00
C GLN A 16 -2.06 7.11 -14.21
N ALA A 17 -1.83 7.64 -15.41
CA ALA A 17 -1.63 6.85 -16.62
C ALA A 17 -0.41 5.92 -16.48
N ASP A 18 0.73 6.46 -16.03
CA ASP A 18 1.96 5.68 -15.84
C ASP A 18 1.82 4.63 -14.73
N ALA A 19 1.08 4.96 -13.66
CA ALA A 19 0.81 4.03 -12.57
C ALA A 19 -0.02 2.81 -13.02
N PHE A 20 -0.89 2.98 -14.01
CA PHE A 20 -1.75 1.91 -14.52
C PHE A 20 -1.33 1.39 -15.90
N ALA A 21 -0.15 1.76 -16.39
CA ALA A 21 0.48 1.14 -17.56
C ALA A 21 0.75 -0.37 -17.37
N ILE A 22 0.66 -0.87 -16.12
CA ILE A 22 0.59 -2.32 -15.82
C ILE A 22 -0.60 -3.02 -16.51
N ASP A 23 -1.61 -2.29 -16.97
CA ASP A 23 -2.80 -2.83 -17.67
C ASP A 23 -2.62 -2.93 -19.19
N GLU A 24 -1.52 -2.42 -19.75
CA GLU A 24 -1.24 -2.47 -21.20
C GLU A 24 -0.82 -3.87 -21.67
N SER A 25 -0.40 -4.73 -20.74
CA SER A 25 0.03 -6.11 -21.02
C SER A 25 -0.22 -7.01 -19.81
N ASN A 26 -0.39 -8.31 -20.03
CA ASN A 26 -0.52 -9.26 -18.94
C ASN A 26 0.86 -9.56 -18.31
N LEU A 27 1.22 -8.83 -17.25
CA LEU A 27 2.50 -9.02 -16.56
C LEU A 27 2.59 -10.40 -15.88
N PHE A 28 1.46 -10.98 -15.45
CA PHE A 28 1.46 -12.33 -14.89
C PHE A 28 1.85 -13.38 -15.94
N GLU A 29 1.29 -13.30 -17.15
CA GLU A 29 1.69 -14.19 -18.26
C GLU A 29 3.18 -14.03 -18.60
N LYS A 30 3.70 -12.80 -18.53
CA LYS A 30 5.10 -12.49 -18.84
C LYS A 30 6.07 -12.99 -17.78
N LEU A 31 5.76 -12.79 -16.50
CA LEU A 31 6.69 -12.99 -15.38
C LEU A 31 6.47 -14.34 -14.66
N GLY A 32 5.27 -14.91 -14.75
CA GLY A 32 4.88 -16.12 -14.03
C GLY A 32 4.73 -15.94 -12.52
N LEU A 33 4.05 -16.89 -11.88
CA LEU A 33 3.74 -16.84 -10.44
C LEU A 33 4.98 -16.73 -9.55
N GLN A 34 6.05 -17.47 -9.88
CA GLN A 34 7.24 -17.56 -9.02
C GLN A 34 7.92 -16.21 -8.84
N SER A 35 7.92 -15.35 -9.85
CA SER A 35 8.49 -13.99 -9.79
C SER A 35 7.81 -13.13 -8.74
N PHE A 36 6.48 -13.20 -8.63
CA PHE A 36 5.73 -12.45 -7.60
C PHE A 36 5.99 -13.00 -6.19
N ILE A 37 6.06 -14.33 -6.05
CA ILE A 37 6.39 -14.98 -4.77
C ILE A 37 7.79 -14.55 -4.31
N ASN A 38 8.78 -14.61 -5.20
CA ASN A 38 10.16 -14.25 -4.92
C ASN A 38 10.27 -12.76 -4.55
N LEU A 39 9.65 -11.88 -5.34
CA LEU A 39 9.63 -10.44 -5.09
C LEU A 39 9.06 -10.11 -3.71
N SER A 40 7.87 -10.64 -3.39
CA SER A 40 7.24 -10.41 -2.08
C SER A 40 8.02 -11.02 -0.92
N THR A 41 8.66 -12.18 -1.13
CA THR A 41 9.50 -12.83 -0.10
C THR A 41 10.75 -12.01 0.19
N ASN A 42 11.43 -11.52 -0.86
CA ASN A 42 12.59 -10.65 -0.72
C ASN A 42 12.20 -9.33 -0.03
N PHE A 43 11.14 -8.68 -0.52
CA PHE A 43 10.58 -7.46 0.04
C PHE A 43 10.30 -7.59 1.55
N TYR A 44 9.53 -8.60 1.98
CA TYR A 44 9.21 -8.75 3.40
C TYR A 44 10.37 -9.27 4.24
N THR A 45 11.39 -9.89 3.65
CA THR A 45 12.62 -10.16 4.40
C THR A 45 13.26 -8.85 4.84
N ARG A 46 13.39 -7.89 3.93
CA ARG A 46 13.92 -6.57 4.24
C ARG A 46 13.07 -5.79 5.23
N VAL A 47 11.74 -5.84 5.09
CA VAL A 47 10.82 -5.15 6.02
C VAL A 47 10.91 -5.70 7.45
N TYR A 48 10.98 -7.02 7.62
CA TYR A 48 11.05 -7.64 8.94
C TYR A 48 12.44 -7.55 9.57
N ASP A 49 13.48 -7.41 8.75
CA ASP A 49 14.87 -7.20 9.19
C ASP A 49 15.25 -5.71 9.26
N ASP A 50 14.29 -4.79 9.08
CA ASP A 50 14.52 -3.35 9.10
C ASP A 50 15.01 -2.87 10.49
N GLU A 51 16.17 -2.20 10.50
CA GLU A 51 16.77 -1.63 11.72
C GLU A 51 15.97 -0.44 12.27
N GLU A 52 15.17 0.21 11.43
CA GLU A 52 14.30 1.34 11.81
C GLU A 52 13.06 0.84 12.56
N GLU A 53 13.12 0.89 13.90
CA GLU A 53 12.06 0.39 14.77
C GLU A 53 10.69 1.03 14.50
N TRP A 54 10.66 2.31 14.15
CA TRP A 54 9.42 3.03 13.84
C TRP A 54 8.67 2.44 12.64
N PHE A 55 9.40 1.89 11.65
CA PHE A 55 8.82 1.24 10.48
C PHE A 55 8.56 -0.24 10.75
N ARG A 56 9.54 -0.97 11.29
CA ARG A 56 9.43 -2.40 11.57
C ARG A 56 8.26 -2.72 12.52
N SER A 57 8.05 -1.88 13.54
CA SER A 57 6.96 -2.07 14.52
C SER A 57 5.56 -1.99 13.91
N MET A 58 5.38 -1.32 12.76
CA MET A 58 4.10 -1.31 12.03
C MET A 58 3.65 -2.73 11.61
N PHE A 59 4.61 -3.66 11.45
CA PHE A 59 4.37 -5.03 11.02
C PHE A 59 4.34 -6.03 12.18
N ALA A 60 4.61 -5.62 13.42
CA ALA A 60 4.80 -6.53 14.57
C ALA A 60 3.59 -7.44 14.89
N ASN A 61 2.37 -6.99 14.55
CA ASN A 61 1.14 -7.76 14.74
C ASN A 61 0.78 -8.66 13.53
N SER A 62 1.64 -8.71 12.51
CA SER A 62 1.47 -9.55 11.32
C SER A 62 2.51 -10.66 11.31
N LYS A 63 2.12 -11.86 10.89
CA LYS A 63 3.08 -12.91 10.57
C LYS A 63 3.71 -12.62 9.21
N LYS A 64 5.02 -12.80 9.09
CA LYS A 64 5.78 -12.53 7.85
C LYS A 64 5.22 -13.32 6.68
N GLU A 65 4.94 -14.60 6.89
CA GLU A 65 4.44 -15.52 5.86
C GLU A 65 3.05 -15.11 5.37
N ASP A 66 2.17 -14.69 6.27
CA ASP A 66 0.83 -14.19 5.93
C ASP A 66 0.92 -12.88 5.14
N ALA A 67 1.86 -12.00 5.50
CA ALA A 67 2.09 -10.73 4.82
C ALA A 67 2.61 -10.95 3.38
N ILE A 68 3.57 -11.87 3.22
CA ILE A 68 4.07 -12.33 1.92
C ILE A 68 2.92 -12.86 1.07
N GLN A 69 2.12 -13.79 1.62
CA GLN A 69 0.97 -14.36 0.92
C GLN A 69 -0.03 -13.31 0.48
N ASN A 70 -0.40 -12.40 1.38
CA ASN A 70 -1.34 -11.33 1.07
C ASN A 70 -0.84 -10.44 -0.08
N GLN A 71 0.46 -10.14 -0.13
CA GLN A 71 1.01 -9.24 -1.13
C GLN A 71 1.11 -9.91 -2.51
N TYR A 72 1.73 -11.09 -2.61
CA TYR A 72 1.89 -11.70 -3.94
C TYR A 72 0.54 -12.10 -4.53
N GLU A 73 -0.43 -12.57 -3.72
CA GLU A 73 -1.77 -12.90 -4.24
C GLU A 73 -2.49 -11.65 -4.78
N PHE A 74 -2.31 -10.51 -4.11
CA PHE A 74 -2.86 -9.24 -4.60
C PHE A 74 -2.18 -8.81 -5.92
N PHE A 75 -0.84 -8.89 -6.00
CA PHE A 75 -0.12 -8.53 -7.23
C PHE A 75 -0.46 -9.45 -8.39
N VAL A 76 -0.46 -10.77 -8.16
CA VAL A 76 -0.88 -11.77 -9.16
C VAL A 76 -2.27 -11.43 -9.70
N GLN A 77 -3.25 -11.20 -8.81
CA GLN A 77 -4.59 -10.83 -9.23
C GLN A 77 -4.63 -9.48 -9.98
N ARG A 78 -3.91 -8.47 -9.49
CA ARG A 78 -3.94 -7.11 -10.07
C ARG A 78 -3.25 -7.05 -11.43
N MET A 79 -2.27 -7.92 -11.67
CA MET A 79 -1.38 -7.85 -12.82
C MET A 79 -1.65 -8.96 -13.86
N GLY A 80 -2.90 -9.44 -13.92
CA GLY A 80 -3.40 -10.31 -15.00
C GLY A 80 -3.45 -11.81 -14.69
N GLY A 81 -3.13 -12.22 -13.47
CA GLY A 81 -3.20 -13.60 -13.00
C GLY A 81 -4.55 -13.99 -12.37
N PRO A 82 -4.65 -15.22 -11.85
CA PRO A 82 -5.86 -15.71 -11.19
C PRO A 82 -6.21 -14.86 -9.94
N PRO A 83 -7.51 -14.74 -9.58
CA PRO A 83 -7.96 -13.86 -8.50
C PRO A 83 -7.77 -14.48 -7.10
N LEU A 84 -6.55 -14.90 -6.79
CA LEU A 84 -6.20 -15.62 -5.54
C LEU A 84 -6.56 -14.81 -4.30
N TYR A 85 -6.26 -13.50 -4.30
CA TYR A 85 -6.54 -12.63 -3.17
C TYR A 85 -8.04 -12.52 -2.91
N SER A 86 -8.83 -12.24 -3.94
CA SER A 86 -10.28 -12.09 -3.81
C SER A 86 -10.96 -13.39 -3.42
N GLN A 87 -10.48 -14.54 -3.90
CA GLN A 87 -11.00 -15.85 -3.50
C GLN A 87 -10.83 -16.10 -1.99
N ARG A 88 -9.71 -15.66 -1.41
CA ARG A 88 -9.41 -15.91 0.02
C ARG A 88 -9.89 -14.80 0.96
N LYS A 89 -9.82 -13.52 0.53
CA LYS A 89 -10.04 -12.35 1.40
C LYS A 89 -11.13 -11.40 0.92
N GLY A 90 -11.74 -11.66 -0.23
CA GLY A 90 -12.67 -10.74 -0.88
C GLY A 90 -11.96 -9.49 -1.42
N HIS A 91 -12.70 -8.38 -1.50
CA HIS A 91 -12.21 -7.16 -2.16
C HIS A 91 -10.86 -6.65 -1.57
N PRO A 92 -9.89 -6.21 -2.41
CA PRO A 92 -8.62 -5.66 -1.95
C PRO A 92 -8.76 -4.53 -0.93
N ALA A 93 -9.61 -3.52 -1.24
CA ALA A 93 -10.00 -2.45 -0.33
C ALA A 93 -8.81 -1.83 0.43
N LEU A 94 -7.74 -1.47 -0.32
CA LEU A 94 -6.43 -1.13 0.23
C LEU A 94 -6.51 -0.07 1.35
N ILE A 95 -7.18 1.07 1.13
CA ILE A 95 -7.34 2.11 2.16
C ILE A 95 -8.01 1.58 3.43
N GLY A 96 -9.05 0.73 3.28
CA GLY A 96 -9.76 0.15 4.42
C GLY A 96 -8.89 -0.80 5.24
N ARG A 97 -8.06 -1.61 4.56
CA ARG A 97 -7.16 -2.58 5.20
C ARG A 97 -5.90 -1.95 5.77
N HIS A 98 -5.50 -0.78 5.30
CA HIS A 98 -4.35 -0.04 5.82
C HIS A 98 -4.70 0.97 6.92
N ARG A 99 -5.99 1.19 7.21
CA ARG A 99 -6.48 2.06 8.30
C ARG A 99 -5.80 1.83 9.67
N PRO A 100 -5.48 0.59 10.10
CA PRO A 100 -4.86 0.37 11.41
C PRO A 100 -3.40 0.85 11.50
N PHE A 101 -2.76 1.20 10.38
CA PHE A 101 -1.34 1.52 10.32
C PHE A 101 -1.12 3.01 10.04
N PRO A 102 -0.10 3.64 10.65
CA PRO A 102 0.26 5.02 10.37
C PRO A 102 0.97 5.13 9.01
N VAL A 103 0.23 5.13 7.90
CA VAL A 103 0.80 5.27 6.55
C VAL A 103 1.13 6.74 6.27
N THR A 104 2.28 7.18 6.74
CA THR A 104 2.84 8.53 6.53
C THR A 104 3.60 8.61 5.20
N HIS A 105 3.97 9.83 4.78
CA HIS A 105 4.88 10.03 3.63
C HIS A 105 6.21 9.30 3.85
N GLU A 106 6.77 9.37 5.05
CA GLU A 106 8.02 8.70 5.41
C GLU A 106 7.88 7.17 5.35
N ALA A 107 6.77 6.62 5.88
CA ALA A 107 6.49 5.18 5.79
C ALA A 107 6.34 4.71 4.33
N ALA A 108 5.72 5.52 3.47
CA ALA A 108 5.60 5.21 2.04
C ALA A 108 6.98 5.15 1.36
N GLU A 109 7.86 6.13 1.59
CA GLU A 109 9.20 6.12 1.02
C GLU A 109 10.06 4.96 1.57
N ARG A 110 9.96 4.63 2.87
CA ARG A 110 10.67 3.47 3.44
C ARG A 110 10.18 2.15 2.85
N TRP A 111 8.87 2.00 2.66
CA TRP A 111 8.30 0.84 1.96
C TRP A 111 8.82 0.75 0.52
N LEU A 112 8.85 1.87 -0.19
CA LEU A 112 9.32 1.91 -1.59
C LEU A 112 10.81 1.63 -1.72
N GLN A 113 11.62 2.04 -0.74
CA GLN A 113 13.04 1.70 -0.69
C GLN A 113 13.24 0.17 -0.64
N HIS A 114 12.51 -0.53 0.22
CA HIS A 114 12.59 -2.00 0.30
C HIS A 114 12.10 -2.67 -0.98
N MET A 115 11.03 -2.15 -1.59
CA MET A 115 10.50 -2.68 -2.84
C MET A 115 11.47 -2.45 -4.01
N GLN A 116 12.11 -1.28 -4.09
CA GLN A 116 13.13 -0.99 -5.09
C GLN A 116 14.31 -1.96 -4.96
N ASN A 117 14.82 -2.17 -3.74
CA ASN A 117 15.91 -3.12 -3.51
C ASN A 117 15.54 -4.55 -3.89
N ALA A 118 14.32 -4.99 -3.57
CA ALA A 118 13.81 -6.30 -3.99
C ALA A 118 13.63 -6.41 -5.51
N MET A 119 13.20 -5.33 -6.16
CA MET A 119 13.08 -5.23 -7.61
C MET A 119 14.44 -5.28 -8.30
N ASP A 120 15.45 -4.62 -7.75
CA ASP A 120 16.81 -4.57 -8.31
C ASP A 120 17.47 -5.95 -8.29
N GLU A 121 17.29 -6.72 -7.21
CA GLU A 121 17.78 -8.10 -7.09
C GLU A 121 16.98 -9.13 -7.89
N SER A 122 15.80 -8.76 -8.41
CA SER A 122 14.98 -9.66 -9.20
C SER A 122 15.61 -9.90 -10.58
N VAL A 123 15.94 -11.16 -10.87
CA VAL A 123 16.54 -11.61 -12.13
C VAL A 123 15.51 -11.94 -13.21
N ASP A 124 14.29 -12.31 -12.80
CA ASP A 124 13.22 -12.78 -13.69
C ASP A 124 12.26 -11.65 -14.13
N ILE A 125 12.53 -10.41 -13.72
CA ILE A 125 11.72 -9.23 -14.06
C ILE A 125 12.52 -8.34 -15.00
N ASP A 126 12.04 -8.16 -16.23
CA ASP A 126 12.70 -7.29 -17.20
C ASP A 126 12.46 -5.81 -16.93
N GLN A 127 13.31 -4.95 -17.51
CA GLN A 127 13.35 -3.53 -17.18
C GLN A 127 12.02 -2.78 -17.44
N ASP A 128 11.30 -3.10 -18.53
CA ASP A 128 10.00 -2.48 -18.82
C ASP A 128 8.98 -2.82 -17.71
N SER A 129 8.94 -4.09 -17.30
CA SER A 129 8.09 -4.54 -16.20
C SER A 129 8.50 -3.92 -14.86
N LYS A 130 9.80 -3.78 -14.56
CA LYS A 130 10.29 -3.08 -13.35
C LYS A 130 9.75 -1.65 -13.29
N VAL A 131 9.84 -0.89 -14.39
CA VAL A 131 9.36 0.50 -14.46
C VAL A 131 7.84 0.58 -14.22
N LYS A 132 7.05 -0.23 -14.94
CA LYS A 132 5.58 -0.26 -14.79
C LYS A 132 5.17 -0.62 -13.36
N MET A 133 5.80 -1.64 -12.77
CA MET A 133 5.50 -2.07 -11.41
C MET A 133 5.90 -1.02 -10.38
N MET A 134 7.08 -0.38 -10.50
CA MET A 134 7.50 0.66 -9.57
C MET A 134 6.63 1.92 -9.67
N ASN A 135 6.18 2.30 -10.87
CA ASN A 135 5.19 3.38 -11.04
C ASN A 135 3.88 3.05 -10.32
N PHE A 136 3.35 1.84 -10.53
CA PHE A 136 2.15 1.37 -9.84
C PHE A 136 2.33 1.40 -8.30
N PHE A 137 3.45 0.87 -7.80
CA PHE A 137 3.72 0.81 -6.37
C PHE A 137 3.87 2.20 -5.76
N ARG A 138 4.66 3.08 -6.39
CA ARG A 138 4.90 4.44 -5.91
C ARG A 138 3.60 5.23 -5.84
N HIS A 139 2.83 5.23 -6.93
CA HIS A 139 1.53 5.90 -6.95
C HIS A 139 0.57 5.35 -5.88
N THR A 140 0.48 4.01 -5.77
CA THR A 140 -0.41 3.36 -4.80
C THR A 140 0.01 3.63 -3.35
N ALA A 141 1.31 3.71 -3.06
CA ALA A 141 1.81 4.06 -1.73
C ALA A 141 1.33 5.46 -1.31
N PHE A 142 1.46 6.45 -2.20
CA PHE A 142 0.96 7.81 -1.91
C PHE A 142 -0.57 7.92 -1.96
N PHE A 143 -1.26 7.06 -2.69
CA PHE A 143 -2.72 6.91 -2.59
C PHE A 143 -3.15 6.43 -1.20
N LEU A 144 -2.40 5.50 -0.59
CA LEU A 144 -2.63 5.07 0.79
C LEU A 144 -2.34 6.19 1.79
N VAL A 145 -1.28 6.98 1.58
CA VAL A 145 -0.98 8.19 2.38
C VAL A 145 -2.16 9.17 2.32
N ALA A 146 -2.69 9.45 1.13
CA ALA A 146 -3.85 10.33 0.96
C ALA A 146 -5.10 9.78 1.67
N GLY A 147 -5.29 8.46 1.64
CA GLY A 147 -6.35 7.77 2.38
C GLY A 147 -6.19 7.88 3.90
N ASN A 148 -4.96 7.75 4.40
CA ASN A 148 -4.63 7.90 5.82
C ASN A 148 -4.89 9.33 6.33
N GLU A 149 -4.48 10.35 5.56
CA GLU A 149 -4.77 11.74 5.92
C GLU A 149 -6.27 12.05 6.00
N LEU A 150 -7.05 11.57 5.02
CA LEU A 150 -8.49 11.78 5.01
C LEU A 150 -9.17 11.13 6.24
N GLN A 151 -8.70 9.94 6.64
CA GLN A 151 -9.21 9.27 7.84
C GLN A 151 -8.89 10.06 9.12
N ASN A 152 -7.66 10.56 9.25
CA ASN A 152 -7.25 11.37 10.40
C ASN A 152 -8.03 12.69 10.49
N GLN A 153 -8.30 13.33 9.35
CA GLN A 153 -9.14 14.53 9.29
C GLN A 153 -10.57 14.25 9.76
N ASN A 154 -11.17 13.15 9.30
CA ASN A 154 -12.52 12.76 9.71
C ASN A 154 -12.61 12.40 11.21
N GLN A 155 -11.60 11.71 11.75
CA GLN A 155 -11.53 11.40 13.19
C GLN A 155 -11.40 12.67 14.04
N ASN A 156 -10.53 13.60 13.63
CA ASN A 156 -10.35 14.88 14.32
C ASN A 156 -11.62 15.73 14.30
N GLN A 157 -12.34 15.77 13.17
CA GLN A 157 -13.63 16.46 13.08
C GLN A 157 -14.68 15.83 14.00
N ASN A 158 -14.80 14.50 14.01
CA ASN A 158 -15.75 13.80 14.89
C ASN A 158 -15.45 14.04 16.38
N ASN A 159 -14.17 14.02 16.78
CA ASN A 159 -13.78 14.31 18.16
C ASN A 159 -14.07 15.78 18.54
N GLN A 160 -13.85 16.74 17.64
CA GLN A 160 -14.20 18.14 17.89
C GLN A 160 -15.71 18.36 18.05
N VAL A 161 -16.55 17.66 17.26
CA VAL A 161 -18.01 17.73 17.39
C VAL A 161 -18.48 17.09 18.70
N ALA A 162 -17.93 15.94 19.10
CA ALA A 162 -18.25 15.28 20.36
C ALA A 162 -17.92 16.16 21.59
N CYS A 163 -16.76 16.83 21.61
CA CYS A 163 -16.39 17.75 22.70
C CYS A 163 -17.34 18.96 22.80
N LYS A 164 -17.85 19.50 21.68
CA LYS A 164 -18.82 20.61 21.69
C LYS A 164 -20.19 20.21 22.26
N HIS A 165 -20.63 18.97 22.07
CA HIS A 165 -21.89 18.49 22.63
C HIS A 165 -21.79 18.16 24.14
N ALA A 166 -20.61 17.79 24.64
CA ALA A 166 -20.39 17.56 26.07
C ALA A 166 -20.36 18.85 26.90
N ALA A 167 -19.98 19.99 26.31
CA ALA A 167 -19.91 21.29 26.98
C ALA A 167 -21.26 22.00 27.15
N ASN A 168 -22.34 21.47 26.56
CA ASN A 168 -23.67 22.11 26.54
C ASN A 168 -24.72 21.39 27.40
N LYS A 169 -24.32 20.50 28.32
CA LYS A 169 -25.26 19.91 29.28
C LYS A 169 -25.48 20.91 30.43
N PRO A 170 -26.68 21.49 30.63
CA PRO A 170 -26.94 22.26 31.83
C PRO A 170 -26.90 21.29 33.02
N ALA A 171 -26.24 21.70 34.11
CA ALA A 171 -26.39 21.05 35.39
C ALA A 171 -27.84 21.28 35.85
N GLU A 172 -28.66 20.23 35.85
CA GLU A 172 -29.97 20.25 36.47
C GLU A 172 -29.78 20.12 37.99
N GLU A 173 -30.19 21.18 38.70
CA GLU A 173 -30.48 21.23 40.14
C GLU A 173 -31.88 20.68 40.43
#